data_AF-A0A3B9H470-F1
#
_entry.id   AF-A0A3B9H470-F1
#
_cell.length_a   1.000
_cell.length_b   1.000
_cell.length_c   1.000
_cell.angle_alpha   90.00
_cell.angle_beta   90.00
_cell.angle_gamma   90.00
#
_symmetry.space_group_name_H-M   'P 1'
#
loop_
_entity.id
_entity.type
_entity.pdbx_description
1 polymer ?
#
loop_
_entity_poly.entity_id
_entity_poly.type
_entity_poly.pdbx_seq_one_letter_code
_entity_poly.pdbx_strand_id
1 'polypeptide(L)' 'IGHLYPEVKIGGSKDLEAATYIIKAELFHKESKGKAINYYKDTDGYIWLNFDYNDHYPGGKYQSYVRESVLIL' A
#
# COMPACT_ATOMS: atom_id res chain seq x y z
N ILE A 1 6.55 -16.28 -17.93
CA ILE A 1 5.21 -15.97 -17.40
C ILE A 1 5.42 -14.90 -16.32
N GLY A 2 4.99 -13.67 -16.58
CA GLY A 2 5.23 -12.55 -15.67
C GLY A 2 4.22 -12.55 -14.53
N HIS A 3 4.70 -12.51 -13.30
CA HIS A 3 3.86 -12.23 -12.14
C HIS A 3 3.60 -10.73 -12.11
N LEU A 4 2.33 -10.33 -12.24
CA LEU A 4 1.93 -8.96 -11.94
C LEU A 4 1.95 -8.82 -10.42
N TYR A 5 2.92 -8.07 -9.90
CA TYR A 5 2.92 -7.69 -8.49
C TYR A 5 1.82 -6.64 -8.29
N PRO A 6 0.89 -6.85 -7.34
CA PRO A 6 -0.15 -5.87 -7.02
C PRO A 6 0.44 -4.75 -6.17
N GLU A 7 1.30 -3.94 -6.78
CA GLU A 7 1.99 -2.82 -6.14
C GLU A 7 1.85 -1.53 -6.94
N VAL A 8 1.97 -0.40 -6.24
CA VAL A 8 1.94 0.94 -6.85
C VAL A 8 3.16 1.74 -6.42
N LYS A 9 3.80 2.40 -7.37
CA LYS A 9 4.88 3.35 -7.10
C LYS A 9 4.30 4.59 -6.41
N ILE A 10 4.68 4.84 -5.16
CA ILE A 10 4.17 5.96 -4.36
C ILE A 10 5.14 7.13 -4.23
N GLY A 11 6.42 6.95 -4.61
CA GLY A 11 7.44 7.99 -4.48
C GLY A 11 8.63 7.53 -3.66
N GLY A 12 9.09 8.34 -2.70
CA GLY A 12 10.22 8.06 -1.82
C GLY A 12 9.84 7.85 -0.36
N SER A 13 10.81 7.93 0.55
CA SER A 13 10.60 7.68 1.98
C SER A 13 9.62 8.66 2.66
N LYS A 14 9.56 9.92 2.20
CA LYS A 14 8.58 10.90 2.71
C LYS A 14 7.15 10.52 2.32
N ASP A 15 6.97 10.04 1.09
CA ASP A 15 5.67 9.60 0.59
C ASP A 15 5.21 8.32 1.30
N LEU A 16 6.15 7.43 1.66
CA LEU A 16 5.85 6.26 2.49
C LEU A 16 5.38 6.65 3.91
N GLU A 17 5.97 7.67 4.52
CA GLU A 17 5.52 8.18 5.82
C GLU A 17 4.10 8.74 5.74
N ALA A 18 3.83 9.57 4.71
CA ALA A 18 2.50 10.10 4.45
C ALA A 18 1.47 8.98 4.19
N ALA A 19 1.80 8.00 3.34
CA ALA A 19 0.95 6.86 3.07
C ALA A 19 0.68 6.03 4.33
N THR A 20 1.70 5.81 5.17
CA THR A 20 1.57 5.09 6.44
C THR A 20 0.61 5.81 7.39
N TYR A 21 0.72 7.14 7.49
CA TYR A 21 -0.20 7.95 8.29
C TYR A 21 -1.64 7.81 7.77
N ILE A 22 -1.87 8.03 6.47
CA ILE A 22 -3.21 7.93 5.87
C ILE A 22 -3.83 6.54 6.12
N ILE A 23 -3.06 5.47 5.92
CA ILE A 23 -3.53 4.10 6.13
C ILE A 23 -3.85 3.85 7.61
N LYS A 24 -2.93 4.19 8.51
CA LYS A 24 -3.01 3.79 9.92
C LYS A 24 -3.84 4.72 10.80
N ALA A 25 -3.96 5.98 10.44
CA ALA A 25 -4.68 6.99 11.22
C ALA A 25 -6.04 7.32 10.61
N GLU A 26 -6.13 7.52 9.30
CA GLU A 26 -7.32 8.08 8.65
C GLU A 26 -8.25 7.01 8.08
N LEU A 27 -7.75 6.09 7.25
CA LEU A 27 -8.60 5.19 6.47
C LEU A 27 -8.87 3.83 7.12
N PHE A 28 -7.82 3.16 7.64
CA PHE A 28 -7.89 1.74 8.02
C PHE A 28 -7.29 1.49 9.42
N HIS A 29 -7.56 2.39 10.36
CA HIS A 29 -6.95 2.35 11.70
C HIS A 29 -7.28 1.06 12.49
N LYS A 30 -8.43 0.42 12.25
CA LYS A 30 -8.80 -0.85 12.89
C LYS A 30 -8.12 -2.03 12.21
N GLU A 31 -8.17 -2.06 10.89
CA GLU A 31 -7.69 -3.15 10.04
C GLU A 31 -6.17 -3.26 10.04
N SER A 32 -5.48 -2.13 10.14
CA SER A 32 -4.01 -2.01 10.18
C SER A 32 -3.42 -2.05 11.59
N LYS A 33 -4.25 -2.11 12.64
CA LYS A 33 -3.79 -2.11 14.04
C LYS A 33 -2.83 -3.27 14.31
N GLY A 34 -1.62 -2.93 14.76
CA GLY A 34 -0.57 -3.91 15.09
C GLY A 34 0.08 -4.58 13.88
N LYS A 35 -0.25 -4.17 12.64
CA LYS A 35 0.31 -4.75 11.42
C LYS A 35 1.39 -3.85 10.82
N ALA A 36 2.41 -4.45 10.24
CA ALA A 36 3.44 -3.75 9.47
C ALA A 36 2.85 -3.26 8.13
N ILE A 37 3.50 -2.26 7.52
CA ILE A 37 3.23 -1.84 6.14
C ILE A 37 4.33 -2.44 5.27
N ASN A 38 3.96 -3.34 4.37
CA ASN A 38 4.85 -4.04 3.47
C ASN A 38 4.99 -3.23 2.18
N TYR A 39 6.25 -2.97 1.80
CA TYR A 39 6.63 -2.23 0.61
C TYR A 39 7.96 -2.75 0.07
N TYR A 40 8.20 -2.52 -1.21
CA TYR A 40 9.48 -2.76 -1.86
C TYR A 40 10.19 -1.42 -2.11
N LYS A 41 11.51 -1.39 -1.91
CA LYS A 41 12.35 -0.25 -2.30
C LYS A 41 13.25 -0.68 -3.45
N ASP A 42 13.14 0.00 -4.58
CA ASP A 42 13.93 -0.31 -5.76
C ASP A 42 15.36 0.25 -5.70
N THR A 43 16.16 -0.06 -6.73
CA THR A 43 17.56 0.35 -6.83
C THR A 43 17.75 1.86 -6.95
N ASP A 44 16.75 2.58 -7.47
CA ASP A 44 16.76 4.04 -7.60
C ASP A 44 16.22 4.73 -6.33
N GLY A 45 15.77 3.93 -5.36
CA GLY A 45 15.30 4.38 -4.07
C GLY A 45 13.81 4.71 -4.01
N TYR A 46 13.05 4.40 -5.05
CA TYR A 46 11.60 4.54 -5.03
C TYR A 46 10.94 3.44 -4.21
N ILE A 47 9.78 3.79 -3.65
CA ILE A 47 8.94 2.91 -2.85
C ILE A 47 7.76 2.45 -3.70
N TRP A 48 7.58 1.14 -3.72
CA TRP A 48 6.48 0.42 -4.31
C TRP A 48 5.66 -0.18 -3.17
N LEU A 49 4.43 0.30 -3.00
CA LEU A 49 3.55 -0.12 -1.92
C LEU A 49 2.66 -1.26 -2.40
N ASN A 50 2.62 -2.36 -1.67
CA ASN A 50 1.73 -3.48 -1.94
C ASN A 50 0.27 -3.06 -1.69
N PHE A 51 -0.67 -3.46 -2.53
CA PHE A 51 -2.09 -3.16 -2.31
C PHE A 51 -2.68 -3.87 -1.08
N ASP A 52 -2.11 -5.00 -0.72
CA ASP A 52 -2.34 -5.78 0.48
C ASP A 52 -1.24 -5.53 1.51
N TYR A 53 -0.84 -4.27 1.68
CA TYR A 53 0.28 -3.82 2.52
C TYR A 53 0.30 -4.32 3.97
N ASN A 54 -0.73 -5.00 4.49
CA ASN A 54 -0.70 -5.64 5.81
C ASN A 54 -0.62 -7.18 5.79
N ASP A 55 -0.63 -7.81 4.61
CA ASP A 55 -0.55 -9.27 4.46
C ASP A 55 0.91 -9.72 4.25
N HIS A 56 1.24 -10.93 4.66
CA HIS A 56 2.62 -11.45 4.62
C HIS A 56 3.08 -11.80 3.21
N TYR A 57 2.16 -12.09 2.29
CA TYR A 57 2.44 -12.45 0.91
C TYR A 57 1.62 -11.59 -0.05
N PRO A 58 2.23 -11.07 -1.14
CA PRO A 58 1.52 -10.27 -2.13
C PRO A 58 0.38 -11.07 -2.78
N GLY A 59 -0.77 -10.42 -2.97
CA GLY A 59 -1.99 -11.02 -3.51
C GLY A 59 -3.01 -11.42 -2.45
N GLY A 60 -2.84 -10.98 -1.21
CA GLY A 60 -3.80 -11.07 -0.12
C GLY A 60 -5.06 -10.22 -0.34
N LYS A 61 -5.92 -10.18 0.69
CA LYS A 61 -7.18 -9.43 0.63
C LYS A 61 -6.93 -7.93 0.72
N TYR A 62 -7.70 -7.15 -0.04
CA TYR A 62 -7.81 -5.71 0.18
C TYR A 62 -8.39 -5.41 1.57
N GLN A 63 -8.07 -4.22 2.09
CA GLN A 63 -8.58 -3.78 3.40
C GLN A 63 -10.09 -3.56 3.44
N SER A 64 -10.72 -3.36 2.28
CA SER A 64 -12.15 -3.12 2.15
C SER A 64 -12.70 -3.83 0.92
N TYR A 65 -13.96 -4.26 1.02
CA TYR A 65 -14.75 -4.75 -0.12
C TYR A 65 -15.36 -3.61 -0.94
N VAL A 66 -15.33 -2.38 -0.43
CA VAL A 66 -15.84 -1.18 -1.09
C VAL A 66 -14.67 -0.38 -1.64
N ARG A 67 -14.75 -0.04 -2.94
CA ARG A 67 -13.77 0.80 -3.63
C ARG A 67 -14.40 2.12 -4.02
N GLU A 68 -13.90 3.21 -3.47
CA GLU A 68 -14.16 4.55 -3.97
C GLU A 68 -13.13 4.87 -5.06
N SER A 69 -13.59 5.38 -6.21
CA SER A 69 -12.73 5.69 -7.33
C SER A 69 -13.11 7.06 -7.88
N VAL A 70 -12.13 7.95 -7.95
CA VAL A 70 -12.30 9.28 -8.52
C VAL A 70 -11.54 9.32 -9.84
N LEU A 71 -12.25 9.59 -10.92
CA LEU A 71 -11.65 9.90 -12.22
C LEU A 71 -11.74 11.41 -12.41
N ILE A 72 -10.59 12.06 -12.47
CA ILE A 72 -10.51 13.48 -12.86
C ILE A 72 -10.04 13.49 -14.31
N LEU A 73 -10.91 14.00 -15.19
CA LEU A 73 -10.69 14.12 -16.63
C LEU A 73 -9.86 15.36 -16.98
#